data_AF-A0A970GM47-F1
#
_entry.id   AF-A0A970GM47-F1
#
_cell.length_a   1.000
_cell.length_b   1.000
_cell.length_c   1.000
_cell.angle_alpha   90.00
_cell.angle_beta   90.00
_cell.angle_gamma   90.00
#
_symmetry.space_group_name_H-M   'P 1'
#
loop_
_entity.id
_entity.type
_entity.pdbx_description
1 polymer ?
#
loop_
_entity_poly.entity_id
_entity_poly.type
_entity_poly.pdbx_seq_one_letter_code
_entity_poly.pdbx_strand_id
1 'polypeptide(L)'
;GVKQAASSMEIDLDEANILILGATGSIGAACARILGREFPRLTLVARNTRRLEELREQIEASNPQAQVAISTDSRQSLPEADVILTVTSALDAVIEPEDLRPGSVVCDVARPRDVSKRVAAMRDDVLVFEGGVMSVPGDVQFNLDFGFPPRTAYACMSETMVLALEGRFESYSLGRELTVEQIEEVDKLAKKHGFLLAGLRSFERMLTSEQILQIRDKARKRLKKAPAWV
;
A
#
# COMPACT_ATOMS: atom_id res chain seq x y z
N GLY A 1 6.17 2.75 3.32
CA GLY A 1 5.29 1.63 3.71
C GLY A 1 5.74 0.35 3.05
N VAL A 2 5.28 0.10 1.81
CA VAL A 2 5.50 -1.17 1.09
C VAL A 2 6.95 -1.67 1.11
N LYS A 3 7.92 -0.85 0.67
CA LYS A 3 9.35 -1.25 0.64
C LYS A 3 9.89 -1.65 2.01
N GLN A 4 9.53 -0.91 3.06
CA GLN A 4 9.94 -1.21 4.44
C GLN A 4 9.32 -2.53 4.94
N ALA A 5 8.05 -2.76 4.64
CA ALA A 5 7.34 -3.97 5.05
C ALA A 5 7.88 -5.21 4.31
N ALA A 6 8.08 -5.11 2.99
CA ALA A 6 8.69 -6.16 2.17
C ALA A 6 10.09 -6.54 2.67
N SER A 7 10.95 -5.54 2.92
CA SER A 7 12.28 -5.76 3.50
C SER A 7 12.22 -6.45 4.86
N SER A 8 11.30 -6.06 5.74
CA SER A 8 11.13 -6.68 7.06
C SER A 8 10.66 -8.14 6.98
N MET A 9 9.91 -8.48 5.93
CA MET A 9 9.45 -9.83 5.62
C MET A 9 10.44 -10.64 4.77
N GLU A 10 11.59 -10.06 4.41
CA GLU A 10 12.58 -10.64 3.50
C GLU A 10 12.00 -11.04 2.13
N ILE A 11 11.10 -10.20 1.60
CA ILE A 11 10.60 -10.29 0.24
C ILE A 11 11.53 -9.49 -0.68
N ASP A 12 12.10 -10.17 -1.67
CA ASP A 12 12.84 -9.53 -2.74
C ASP A 12 11.86 -8.91 -3.74
N LEU A 13 11.85 -7.57 -3.83
CA LEU A 13 10.90 -6.85 -4.68
C LEU A 13 11.24 -6.92 -6.17
N ASP A 14 12.48 -7.27 -6.53
CA ASP A 14 12.84 -7.53 -7.92
C ASP A 14 12.25 -8.86 -8.40
N GLU A 15 12.02 -9.78 -7.46
CA GLU A 15 11.42 -11.08 -7.73
C GLU A 15 9.92 -11.21 -7.38
N ALA A 16 9.40 -10.27 -6.60
CA ALA A 16 8.03 -10.30 -6.10
C ALA A 16 6.99 -9.92 -7.16
N ASN A 17 5.82 -10.55 -7.10
CA ASN A 17 4.62 -10.05 -7.76
C ASN A 17 3.94 -8.98 -6.88
N ILE A 18 3.93 -7.74 -7.34
CA ILE A 18 3.26 -6.62 -6.67
C ILE A 18 1.86 -6.41 -7.27
N LEU A 19 0.84 -6.76 -6.50
CA LEU A 19 -0.55 -6.57 -6.89
C LEU A 19 -1.09 -5.21 -6.40
N ILE A 20 -1.73 -4.46 -7.30
CA ILE A 20 -2.43 -3.23 -6.97
C ILE A 20 -3.95 -3.44 -7.14
N LEU A 21 -4.67 -3.56 -6.02
CA LEU A 21 -6.13 -3.68 -6.01
C LEU A 21 -6.77 -2.30 -5.96
N GLY A 22 -7.61 -1.98 -6.95
CA GLY A 22 -8.09 -0.61 -7.17
C GLY A 22 -7.16 0.21 -8.08
N ALA A 23 -6.39 -0.46 -8.94
CA ALA A 23 -5.34 0.16 -9.78
C ALA A 23 -5.81 1.34 -10.65
N THR A 24 -7.08 1.40 -11.04
CA THR A 24 -7.62 2.51 -11.86
C THR A 24 -8.16 3.70 -11.05
N GLY A 25 -8.10 3.66 -9.72
CA GLY A 25 -8.35 4.82 -8.85
C GLY A 25 -7.19 5.81 -8.87
N SER A 26 -7.38 7.04 -8.38
CA SER A 26 -6.34 8.08 -8.41
C SER A 26 -5.06 7.61 -7.67
N ILE A 27 -5.21 7.14 -6.43
CA ILE A 27 -4.11 6.64 -5.60
C ILE A 27 -3.54 5.34 -6.18
N GLY A 28 -4.41 4.39 -6.56
CA GLY A 28 -3.99 3.11 -7.14
C GLY A 28 -3.15 3.29 -8.40
N ALA A 29 -3.57 4.18 -9.30
CA ALA A 29 -2.85 4.45 -10.56
C ALA A 29 -1.52 5.14 -10.30
N ALA A 30 -1.48 6.08 -9.35
CA ALA A 30 -0.23 6.71 -8.94
C ALA A 30 0.76 5.71 -8.33
N CYS A 31 0.30 4.86 -7.41
CA CYS A 31 1.11 3.81 -6.82
C CYS A 31 1.61 2.81 -7.86
N ALA A 32 0.76 2.41 -8.81
CA ALA A 32 1.13 1.53 -9.90
C ALA A 32 2.23 2.13 -10.79
N ARG A 33 2.15 3.42 -11.13
CA ARG A 33 3.21 4.12 -11.88
C ARG A 33 4.52 4.18 -11.10
N ILE A 34 4.47 4.55 -9.82
CA ILE A 34 5.67 4.66 -8.98
C ILE A 34 6.35 3.29 -8.83
N LEU A 35 5.59 2.26 -8.46
CA LEU A 35 6.12 0.92 -8.27
C LEU A 35 6.55 0.28 -9.59
N GLY A 36 5.83 0.55 -10.69
CA GLY A 36 6.16 0.06 -12.03
C GLY A 36 7.41 0.67 -12.63
N ARG A 37 7.82 1.87 -12.21
CA ARG A 37 9.13 2.45 -12.56
C ARG A 37 10.30 1.71 -11.93
N GLU A 38 10.08 1.03 -10.80
CA GLU A 38 11.14 0.46 -9.97
C GLU A 38 11.19 -1.06 -9.99
N PHE A 39 10.05 -1.74 -10.10
CA PHE A 39 9.95 -3.19 -9.97
C PHE A 39 9.40 -3.85 -11.23
N PRO A 40 9.90 -5.04 -11.59
CA PRO A 40 9.63 -5.62 -12.90
C PRO A 40 8.31 -6.39 -12.97
N ARG A 41 7.65 -6.74 -11.86
CA ARG A 41 6.44 -7.60 -11.86
C ARG A 41 5.27 -6.96 -11.14
N LEU A 42 4.25 -6.58 -11.90
CA LEU A 42 3.03 -5.99 -11.36
C LEU A 42 1.79 -6.72 -11.85
N THR A 43 0.78 -6.80 -10.98
CA THR A 43 -0.57 -7.22 -11.33
C THR A 43 -1.55 -6.08 -11.00
N LEU A 44 -2.18 -5.50 -12.02
CA LEU A 44 -3.14 -4.41 -11.85
C LEU A 44 -4.56 -4.99 -11.82
N VAL A 45 -5.28 -4.76 -10.72
CA VAL A 45 -6.63 -5.28 -10.54
C VAL A 45 -7.63 -4.14 -10.40
N ALA A 46 -8.60 -4.09 -11.30
CA ALA A 46 -9.72 -3.15 -11.25
C ALA A 46 -10.88 -3.60 -12.15
N ARG A 47 -12.04 -2.94 -12.04
CA ARG A 47 -13.25 -3.29 -12.81
C ARG A 47 -13.21 -2.84 -14.28
N ASN A 48 -12.38 -1.87 -14.64
CA ASN A 48 -12.40 -1.25 -15.96
C ASN A 48 -11.17 -1.68 -16.78
N THR A 49 -11.36 -2.64 -17.67
CA THR A 49 -10.30 -3.22 -18.50
C THR A 49 -9.58 -2.18 -19.36
N ARG A 50 -10.30 -1.28 -20.05
CA ARG A 50 -9.68 -0.24 -20.89
C ARG A 50 -8.71 0.64 -20.09
N ARG A 51 -9.11 1.05 -18.88
CA ARG A 51 -8.24 1.87 -18.01
C ARG A 51 -7.05 1.08 -17.45
N LEU A 52 -7.20 -0.23 -17.28
CA LEU A 52 -6.08 -1.11 -16.90
C LEU A 52 -5.08 -1.22 -18.05
N GLU A 53 -5.56 -1.39 -19.29
CA GLU A 53 -4.72 -1.44 -20.49
C GLU A 53 -3.94 -0.14 -20.68
N GLU A 54 -4.60 1.02 -20.55
CA GLU A 54 -3.96 2.34 -20.62
C GLU A 54 -2.87 2.52 -19.55
N LEU A 55 -3.15 2.10 -18.31
CA LEU A 55 -2.17 2.18 -17.22
C LEU A 55 -1.00 1.23 -17.42
N ARG A 56 -1.27 0.02 -17.94
CA ARG A 56 -0.25 -0.97 -18.30
C ARG A 56 0.72 -0.41 -19.34
N GLU A 57 0.19 0.12 -20.44
CA GLU A 57 0.99 0.72 -21.52
C GLU A 57 1.87 1.87 -21.00
N GLN A 58 1.33 2.72 -20.12
CA GLN A 58 2.08 3.81 -19.52
C GLN A 58 3.25 3.33 -18.65
N ILE A 59 3.04 2.25 -17.88
CA ILE A 59 4.09 1.67 -17.03
C ILE A 59 5.16 1.02 -17.91
N GLU A 60 4.77 0.16 -18.86
CA GLU A 60 5.69 -0.54 -19.77
C GLU A 60 6.50 0.44 -20.64
N ALA A 61 5.90 1.58 -21.03
CA ALA A 61 6.63 2.64 -21.73
C ALA A 61 7.69 3.33 -20.86
N SER A 62 7.45 3.42 -19.54
CA SER A 62 8.38 4.04 -18.60
C SER A 62 9.46 3.08 -18.07
N ASN A 63 9.18 1.79 -18.08
CA ASN A 63 10.09 0.73 -17.67
C ASN A 63 9.95 -0.48 -18.62
N PRO A 64 10.84 -0.59 -19.63
CA PRO A 64 10.78 -1.69 -20.60
C PRO A 64 10.99 -3.09 -20.02
N GLN A 65 11.45 -3.21 -18.78
CA GLN A 65 11.59 -4.48 -18.07
C GLN A 65 10.33 -4.87 -17.28
N ALA A 66 9.36 -3.95 -17.15
CA ALA A 66 8.12 -4.22 -16.45
C ALA A 66 7.25 -5.22 -17.23
N GLN A 67 6.84 -6.27 -16.54
CA GLN A 67 5.86 -7.26 -16.95
C GLN A 67 4.60 -6.97 -16.12
N VAL A 68 3.61 -6.36 -16.78
CA VAL A 68 2.41 -5.87 -16.12
C VAL A 68 1.20 -6.69 -16.55
N ALA A 69 0.75 -7.57 -15.66
CA ALA A 69 -0.50 -8.30 -15.83
C ALA A 69 -1.70 -7.40 -15.45
N ILE A 70 -2.83 -7.63 -16.10
CA ILE A 70 -4.11 -6.97 -15.75
C ILE A 70 -5.16 -8.03 -15.45
N SER A 71 -6.03 -7.74 -14.49
CA SER A 71 -7.15 -8.61 -14.14
C SER A 71 -8.36 -7.81 -13.67
N THR A 72 -9.54 -8.34 -13.94
CA THR A 72 -10.81 -7.86 -13.37
C THR A 72 -11.29 -8.74 -12.22
N ASP A 73 -10.60 -9.85 -11.94
CA ASP A 73 -10.93 -10.81 -10.90
C ASP A 73 -9.86 -10.80 -9.80
N SER A 74 -10.20 -10.19 -8.66
CA SER A 74 -9.30 -10.13 -7.50
C SER A 74 -9.10 -11.50 -6.84
N ARG A 75 -10.10 -12.39 -6.84
CA ARG A 75 -10.02 -13.69 -6.17
C ARG A 75 -9.01 -14.61 -6.84
N GLN A 76 -8.85 -14.49 -8.16
CA GLN A 76 -7.83 -15.24 -8.90
C GLN A 76 -6.43 -14.62 -8.76
N SER A 77 -6.33 -13.29 -8.62
CA SER A 77 -5.03 -12.61 -8.60
C SER A 77 -4.39 -12.50 -7.22
N LEU A 78 -5.18 -12.38 -6.15
CA LEU A 78 -4.68 -12.23 -4.77
C LEU A 78 -3.79 -13.39 -4.29
N PRO A 79 -4.10 -14.68 -4.58
CA PRO A 79 -3.28 -15.80 -4.11
C PRO A 79 -1.84 -15.80 -4.66
N GLU A 80 -1.61 -15.18 -5.81
CA GLU A 80 -0.30 -15.13 -6.48
C GLU A 80 0.58 -13.96 -6.01
N ALA A 81 0.04 -13.04 -5.22
CA ALA A 81 0.72 -11.80 -4.87
C ALA A 81 1.59 -11.94 -3.60
N ASP A 82 2.87 -11.58 -3.71
CA ASP A 82 3.77 -11.45 -2.55
C ASP A 82 3.51 -10.15 -1.79
N VAL A 83 3.20 -9.09 -2.54
CA VAL A 83 2.90 -7.76 -2.02
C VAL A 83 1.59 -7.28 -2.61
N ILE A 84 0.67 -6.85 -1.76
CA ILE A 84 -0.64 -6.32 -2.15
C ILE A 84 -0.72 -4.88 -1.65
N LEU A 85 -0.92 -3.93 -2.55
CA LEU A 85 -1.38 -2.59 -2.21
C LEU A 85 -2.85 -2.49 -2.59
N THR A 86 -3.70 -2.27 -1.60
CA THR A 86 -5.15 -2.17 -1.83
C THR A 86 -5.66 -0.77 -1.51
N VAL A 87 -6.42 -0.23 -2.45
CA VAL A 87 -7.03 1.09 -2.36
C VAL A 87 -8.31 1.11 -3.21
N THR A 88 -9.36 0.48 -2.71
CA THR A 88 -10.67 0.50 -3.37
C THR A 88 -11.62 1.52 -2.78
N SER A 89 -12.76 1.70 -3.45
CA SER A 89 -13.90 2.47 -2.96
C SER A 89 -15.03 1.57 -2.47
N ALA A 90 -14.71 0.31 -2.12
CA ALA A 90 -15.69 -0.62 -1.59
C ALA A 90 -16.17 -0.16 -0.21
N LEU A 91 -17.44 -0.45 0.09
CA LEU A 91 -18.00 -0.18 1.42
C LEU A 91 -17.69 -1.32 2.40
N ASP A 92 -17.58 -2.53 1.87
CA ASP A 92 -17.27 -3.75 2.60
C ASP A 92 -15.84 -4.22 2.31
N ALA A 93 -15.30 -5.05 3.21
CA ALA A 93 -14.01 -5.69 2.97
C ALA A 93 -14.06 -6.57 1.72
N VAL A 94 -13.01 -6.47 0.89
CA VAL A 94 -12.87 -7.20 -0.38
C VAL A 94 -11.75 -8.23 -0.35
N ILE A 95 -10.92 -8.23 0.70
CA ILE A 95 -9.86 -9.22 0.94
C ILE A 95 -10.20 -10.02 2.19
N GLU A 96 -10.32 -11.33 2.02
CA GLU A 96 -10.59 -12.31 3.07
C GLU A 96 -9.35 -13.17 3.36
N PRO A 97 -9.31 -13.89 4.51
CA PRO A 97 -8.18 -14.73 4.88
C PRO A 97 -7.76 -15.74 3.82
N GLU A 98 -8.71 -16.28 3.05
CA GLU A 98 -8.48 -17.35 2.09
C GLU A 98 -7.80 -16.85 0.80
N ASP A 99 -7.84 -15.53 0.54
CA ASP A 99 -7.27 -14.92 -0.66
C ASP A 99 -5.75 -14.74 -0.60
N LEU A 100 -5.16 -14.87 0.60
CA LEU A 100 -3.80 -14.43 0.86
C LEU A 100 -2.85 -15.63 0.94
N ARG A 101 -1.75 -15.61 0.19
CA ARG A 101 -0.70 -16.62 0.39
C ARG A 101 0.07 -16.38 1.71
N PRO A 102 0.58 -17.43 2.36
CA PRO A 102 1.49 -17.27 3.51
C PRO A 102 2.70 -16.42 3.15
N GLY A 103 3.08 -15.50 4.04
CA GLY A 103 4.21 -14.60 3.88
C GLY A 103 3.93 -13.32 3.11
N SER A 104 2.72 -13.13 2.57
CA SER A 104 2.40 -11.91 1.85
C SER A 104 2.38 -10.67 2.75
N VAL A 105 2.62 -9.52 2.12
CA VAL A 105 2.54 -8.19 2.71
C VAL A 105 1.35 -7.46 2.12
N VAL A 106 0.44 -6.96 2.96
CA VAL A 106 -0.75 -6.21 2.53
C VAL A 106 -0.69 -4.79 3.08
N CYS A 107 -0.63 -3.80 2.19
CA CYS A 107 -0.73 -2.38 2.47
C CYS A 107 -2.16 -1.91 2.18
N ASP A 108 -2.99 -1.77 3.21
CA ASP A 108 -4.37 -1.28 3.10
C ASP A 108 -4.40 0.25 3.25
N VAL A 109 -4.65 0.94 2.14
CA VAL A 109 -4.76 2.41 2.08
C VAL A 109 -6.22 2.85 2.14
N ALA A 110 -7.17 1.93 2.03
CA ALA A 110 -8.59 2.24 1.89
C ALA A 110 -9.26 2.62 3.22
N ARG A 111 -10.29 3.47 3.08
CA ARG A 111 -11.22 3.86 4.14
C ARG A 111 -12.65 3.94 3.55
N PRO A 112 -13.59 3.05 3.93
CA PRO A 112 -13.44 1.87 4.82
C PRO A 112 -12.37 0.88 4.35
N ARG A 113 -11.89 0.02 5.27
CA ARG A 113 -10.78 -0.92 5.01
C ARG A 113 -11.16 -1.95 3.95
N ASP A 114 -10.24 -2.24 3.04
CA ASP A 114 -10.40 -3.34 2.08
C ASP A 114 -10.14 -4.71 2.72
N VAL A 115 -9.32 -4.76 3.78
CA VAL A 115 -8.94 -6.00 4.45
C VAL A 115 -9.87 -6.33 5.61
N SER A 116 -10.46 -7.53 5.56
CA SER A 116 -11.34 -8.04 6.60
C SER A 116 -10.63 -8.19 7.94
N LYS A 117 -11.32 -7.86 9.05
CA LYS A 117 -10.82 -8.11 10.42
C LYS A 117 -10.52 -9.59 10.67
N ARG A 118 -11.16 -10.50 9.90
CA ARG A 118 -10.88 -11.94 9.95
C ARG A 118 -9.42 -12.25 9.61
N VAL A 119 -8.78 -11.46 8.73
CA VAL A 119 -7.37 -11.65 8.37
C VAL A 119 -6.49 -11.54 9.61
N ALA A 120 -6.64 -10.48 10.42
CA ALA A 120 -5.89 -10.32 11.66
C ALA A 120 -6.15 -11.44 12.69
N ALA A 121 -7.37 -11.98 12.71
CA ALA A 121 -7.77 -13.02 13.65
C ALA A 121 -7.28 -14.43 13.24
N MET A 122 -7.19 -14.70 11.93
CA MET A 122 -6.96 -16.05 11.39
C MET A 122 -5.57 -16.25 10.76
N ARG A 123 -4.93 -15.16 10.33
CA ARG A 123 -3.65 -15.17 9.61
C ARG A 123 -2.56 -14.55 10.46
N ASP A 124 -1.81 -15.42 11.12
CA ASP A 124 -0.62 -15.07 11.89
C ASP A 124 0.68 -15.16 11.08
N ASP A 125 0.55 -15.34 9.77
CA ASP A 125 1.57 -15.58 8.76
C ASP A 125 1.53 -14.56 7.61
N VAL A 126 0.71 -13.51 7.73
CA VAL A 126 0.56 -12.44 6.74
C VAL A 126 0.77 -11.10 7.44
N LEU A 127 1.55 -10.21 6.83
CA LEU A 127 1.78 -8.87 7.36
C LEU A 127 0.78 -7.89 6.76
N VAL A 128 -0.26 -7.53 7.53
CA VAL A 128 -1.20 -6.46 7.15
C VAL A 128 -0.82 -5.17 7.84
N PHE A 129 -0.69 -4.09 7.08
CA PHE A 129 -0.49 -2.75 7.64
C PHE A 129 -1.28 -1.68 6.88
N GLU A 130 -1.53 -0.57 7.55
CA GLU A 130 -2.26 0.58 7.03
C GLU A 130 -1.30 1.54 6.33
N GLY A 131 -1.64 1.91 5.10
CA GLY A 131 -0.93 2.95 4.36
C GLY A 131 -1.45 4.35 4.70
N GLY A 132 -0.68 5.37 4.29
CA GLY A 132 -1.14 6.76 4.37
C GLY A 132 -1.24 7.33 5.78
N VAL A 133 -0.34 6.96 6.70
CA VAL A 133 -0.28 7.51 8.06
C VAL A 133 1.08 8.17 8.29
N MET A 134 1.07 9.41 8.76
CA MET A 134 2.24 10.27 8.91
C MET A 134 2.39 10.76 10.34
N SER A 135 3.63 10.83 10.82
CA SER A 135 4.00 11.56 12.02
C SER A 135 4.20 13.02 11.66
N VAL A 136 3.46 13.89 12.35
CA VAL A 136 3.44 15.33 12.14
C VAL A 136 4.49 15.98 13.05
N PRO A 137 5.37 16.85 12.51
CA PRO A 137 6.45 17.48 13.27
C PRO A 137 5.92 18.49 14.30
N GLY A 138 6.76 18.79 15.29
CA GLY A 138 6.46 19.76 16.35
C GLY A 138 5.64 19.19 17.52
N ASP A 139 5.13 20.09 18.36
CA ASP A 139 4.24 19.77 19.48
C ASP A 139 2.81 20.18 19.15
N VAL A 140 2.22 19.48 18.17
CA VAL A 140 0.87 19.76 17.68
C VAL A 140 -0.17 19.05 18.54
N GLN A 141 -1.17 19.81 18.99
CA GLN A 141 -2.38 19.27 19.59
C GLN A 141 -3.55 19.42 18.61
N PHE A 142 -3.94 18.32 17.97
CA PHE A 142 -5.04 18.34 16.99
C PHE A 142 -6.40 18.61 17.62
N ASN A 143 -6.55 18.37 18.93
CA ASN A 143 -7.81 18.43 19.66
C ASN A 143 -8.94 17.58 19.02
N LEU A 144 -8.55 16.57 18.25
CA LEU A 144 -9.41 15.60 17.56
C LEU A 144 -8.78 14.21 17.69
N ASP A 145 -9.62 13.20 17.88
CA ASP A 145 -9.19 11.80 17.90
C ASP A 145 -9.41 11.17 16.52
N PHE A 146 -8.31 10.90 15.81
CA PHE A 146 -8.33 10.22 14.51
C PHE A 146 -8.20 8.69 14.63
N GLY A 147 -8.16 8.15 15.85
CA GLY A 147 -7.81 6.75 16.13
C GLY A 147 -6.30 6.49 16.11
N PHE A 148 -5.49 7.55 16.19
CA PHE A 148 -4.02 7.47 16.19
C PHE A 148 -3.41 8.09 17.45
N PRO A 149 -2.20 7.66 17.83
CA PRO A 149 -1.43 8.34 18.88
C PRO A 149 -1.23 9.82 18.56
N PRO A 150 -0.96 10.66 19.59
CA PRO A 150 -0.67 12.08 19.39
C PRO A 150 0.36 12.32 18.27
N ARG A 151 0.19 13.43 17.54
CA ARG A 151 1.07 13.85 16.43
C ARG A 151 1.10 12.85 15.27
N THR A 152 0.02 12.12 15.06
CA THR A 152 -0.15 11.21 13.93
C THR A 152 -1.42 11.59 13.17
N ALA A 153 -1.32 11.69 11.85
CA ALA A 153 -2.44 12.06 10.98
C ALA A 153 -2.43 11.23 9.69
N TYR A 154 -3.54 11.27 8.97
CA TYR A 154 -3.59 10.71 7.61
C TYR A 154 -2.70 11.51 6.66
N ALA A 155 -2.20 10.85 5.62
CA ALA A 155 -1.35 11.46 4.60
C ALA A 155 -2.06 12.60 3.87
N CYS A 156 -3.37 12.48 3.61
CA CYS A 156 -4.16 13.56 3.01
C CYS A 156 -4.25 14.82 3.89
N MET A 157 -4.38 14.64 5.22
CA MET A 157 -4.34 15.76 6.16
C MET A 157 -2.93 16.37 6.23
N SER A 158 -1.91 15.51 6.14
CA SER A 158 -0.51 15.94 6.17
C SER A 158 -0.14 16.73 4.92
N GLU A 159 -0.65 16.36 3.73
CA GLU A 159 -0.48 17.15 2.51
C GLU A 159 -1.01 18.58 2.69
N THR A 160 -2.22 18.73 3.24
CA THR A 160 -2.78 20.06 3.55
C THR A 160 -1.87 20.88 4.47
N MET A 161 -1.31 20.25 5.51
CA MET A 161 -0.38 20.91 6.44
C MET A 161 0.92 21.32 5.73
N VAL A 162 1.49 20.44 4.91
CA VAL A 162 2.71 20.69 4.13
C VAL A 162 2.51 21.85 3.16
N LEU A 163 1.40 21.87 2.42
CA LEU A 163 1.07 22.95 1.50
C LEU A 163 0.88 24.28 2.23
N ALA A 164 0.20 24.27 3.38
CA ALA A 164 0.03 25.47 4.20
C ALA A 164 1.37 26.02 4.72
N LEU A 165 2.31 25.14 5.11
CA LEU A 165 3.66 25.54 5.53
C LEU A 165 4.50 26.14 4.39
N GLU A 166 4.21 25.77 3.14
CA GLU A 166 4.79 26.40 1.95
C GLU A 166 4.01 27.64 1.46
N GLY A 167 2.91 28.01 2.13
CA GLY A 167 2.05 29.11 1.70
C GLY A 167 1.31 28.84 0.38
N ARG A 168 1.14 27.56 0.01
CA ARG A 168 0.44 27.13 -1.21
C ARG A 168 -1.03 26.85 -0.90
N PHE A 169 -1.90 27.77 -1.30
CA PHE A 169 -3.35 27.69 -1.08
C PHE A 169 -4.07 27.35 -2.39
N GLU A 170 -3.83 26.15 -2.90
CA GLU A 170 -4.37 25.68 -4.18
C GLU A 170 -4.94 24.26 -4.06
N SER A 171 -5.79 23.87 -5.00
CA SER A 171 -6.31 22.51 -5.11
C SER A 171 -5.25 21.59 -5.75
N TYR A 172 -4.16 21.33 -5.02
CA TYR A 172 -2.97 20.67 -5.54
C TYR A 172 -3.24 19.24 -6.03
N SER A 173 -3.85 18.41 -5.19
CA SER A 173 -4.31 17.06 -5.53
C SER A 173 -5.82 17.04 -5.74
N LEU A 174 -6.27 17.31 -6.97
CA LEU A 174 -7.70 17.35 -7.30
C LEU A 174 -8.05 16.44 -8.48
N GLY A 175 -9.11 15.64 -8.32
CA GLY A 175 -9.66 14.81 -9.38
C GLY A 175 -9.03 13.41 -9.42
N ARG A 176 -8.99 12.84 -10.63
CA ARG A 176 -8.59 11.43 -10.84
C ARG A 176 -7.15 11.24 -11.25
N GLU A 177 -6.51 12.31 -11.73
CA GLU A 177 -5.16 12.26 -12.25
C GLU A 177 -4.22 12.89 -11.25
N LEU A 178 -3.33 12.07 -10.71
CA LEU A 178 -2.22 12.48 -9.88
C LEU A 178 -0.95 12.13 -10.65
N THR A 179 -0.07 13.10 -10.86
CA THR A 179 1.20 12.84 -11.54
C THR A 179 2.24 12.34 -10.53
N VAL A 180 3.22 11.57 -11.00
CA VAL A 180 4.30 11.10 -10.13
C VAL A 180 5.14 12.28 -9.66
N GLU A 181 5.29 13.28 -10.52
CA GLU A 181 6.05 14.50 -10.27
C GLU A 181 5.43 15.32 -9.12
N GLN A 182 4.09 15.43 -9.07
CA GLN A 182 3.39 16.06 -7.95
C GLN A 182 3.62 15.32 -6.63
N ILE A 183 3.59 13.98 -6.66
CA ILE A 183 3.81 13.16 -5.47
C ILE A 183 5.25 13.30 -4.96
N GLU A 184 6.22 13.29 -5.87
CA GLU A 184 7.63 13.52 -5.53
C GLU A 184 7.88 14.93 -4.99
N GLU A 185 7.18 15.93 -5.50
CA GLU A 185 7.26 17.30 -4.98
C GLU A 185 6.72 17.36 -3.55
N VAL A 186 5.51 16.85 -3.30
CA VAL A 186 4.91 16.83 -1.95
C VAL A 186 5.77 16.01 -0.98
N ASP A 187 6.35 14.89 -1.40
CA ASP A 187 7.26 14.11 -0.56
C ASP A 187 8.52 14.90 -0.16
N LYS A 188 9.11 15.66 -1.10
CA LYS A 188 10.25 16.56 -0.79
C LYS A 188 9.86 17.65 0.21
N LEU A 189 8.69 18.27 0.02
CA LEU A 189 8.18 19.31 0.92
C LEU A 189 7.85 18.75 2.32
N ALA A 190 7.24 17.56 2.37
CA ALA A 190 6.97 16.85 3.62
C ALA A 190 8.25 16.58 4.40
N LYS A 191 9.29 16.06 3.72
CA LYS A 191 10.62 15.84 4.31
C LYS A 191 11.28 17.13 4.78
N LYS A 192 11.19 18.21 3.98
CA LYS A 192 11.71 19.54 4.34
C LYS A 192 11.14 20.03 5.68
N HIS A 193 9.86 19.80 5.92
CA HIS A 193 9.19 20.21 7.17
C HIS A 193 9.29 19.18 8.30
N GLY A 194 9.89 18.02 8.07
CA GLY A 194 10.08 16.99 9.10
C GLY A 194 8.89 16.05 9.29
N PHE A 195 7.99 15.94 8.31
CA PHE A 195 6.97 14.90 8.29
C PHE A 195 7.64 13.55 7.99
N LEU A 196 7.25 12.53 8.75
CA LEU A 196 7.81 11.19 8.65
C LEU A 196 6.70 10.16 8.52
N LEU A 197 7.00 8.97 7.97
CA LEU A 197 6.07 7.85 8.03
C LEU A 197 5.87 7.42 9.50
N ALA A 198 4.62 7.23 9.93
CA ALA A 198 4.26 6.92 11.33
C ALA A 198 4.54 5.45 11.75
N GLY A 199 5.56 4.83 11.17
CA GLY A 199 5.82 3.39 11.30
C GLY A 199 4.77 2.52 10.62
N LEU A 200 4.94 1.20 10.70
CA LEU A 200 3.94 0.24 10.23
C LEU A 200 2.88 0.04 11.32
N ARG A 201 1.60 0.15 10.95
CA ARG A 201 0.47 -0.02 11.87
C ARG A 201 -0.50 -1.04 11.32
N SER A 202 -1.06 -1.89 12.17
CA SER A 202 -2.09 -2.85 11.80
C SER A 202 -3.29 -2.66 12.72
N PHE A 203 -4.47 -2.41 12.16
CA PHE A 203 -5.70 -2.19 12.92
C PHE A 203 -5.53 -1.15 14.03
N GLU A 204 -5.01 0.04 13.66
CA GLU A 204 -4.74 1.18 14.53
C GLU A 204 -3.64 0.95 15.58
N ARG A 205 -2.99 -0.21 15.61
CA ARG A 205 -1.90 -0.52 16.55
C ARG A 205 -0.55 -0.50 15.85
N MET A 206 0.45 0.09 16.49
CA MET A 206 1.82 0.06 15.99
C MET A 206 2.36 -1.38 15.98
N LEU A 207 2.98 -1.78 14.87
CA LEU A 207 3.65 -3.06 14.74
C LEU A 207 5.09 -2.92 15.25
N THR A 208 5.45 -3.78 16.20
CA THR A 208 6.82 -3.90 16.70
C THR A 208 7.66 -4.77 15.76
N SER A 209 8.98 -4.59 15.78
CA SER A 209 9.91 -5.43 15.02
C SER A 209 9.76 -6.90 15.41
N GLU A 210 9.59 -7.21 16.69
CA GLU A 210 9.39 -8.56 17.21
C GLU A 210 8.13 -9.22 16.63
N GLN A 211 7.02 -8.48 16.53
CA GLN A 211 5.79 -9.00 15.92
C GLN A 211 5.99 -9.32 14.44
N ILE A 212 6.68 -8.45 13.69
CA ILE A 212 6.94 -8.68 12.27
C ILE A 212 7.83 -9.92 12.09
N LEU A 213 8.87 -10.08 12.93
CA LEU A 213 9.73 -11.26 12.93
C LEU A 213 8.94 -12.54 13.21
N GLN A 214 8.01 -12.52 14.18
CA GLN A 214 7.14 -13.65 14.47
C GLN A 214 6.24 -14.02 13.29
N ILE A 215 5.64 -13.04 12.61
CA ILE A 215 4.81 -13.26 11.42
C ILE A 215 5.66 -13.92 10.32
N ARG A 216 6.86 -13.41 10.07
CA ARG A 216 7.80 -13.95 9.08
C ARG A 216 8.19 -15.40 9.39
N ASP A 217 8.49 -15.72 10.65
CA ASP A 217 8.87 -17.08 11.06
C ASP A 217 7.71 -18.07 10.92
N LYS A 218 6.48 -17.63 11.20
CA LYS A 218 5.26 -18.42 10.98
C LYS A 218 4.98 -18.64 9.50
N ALA A 219 5.15 -17.62 8.67
CA ALA A 219 5.06 -17.72 7.21
C ALA A 219 6.03 -18.77 6.66
N ARG A 220 7.31 -18.71 7.07
CA ARG A 220 8.33 -19.70 6.68
C ARG A 220 7.94 -21.12 7.07
N LYS A 221 7.42 -21.31 8.28
CA LYS A 221 6.97 -22.63 8.76
C LYS A 221 5.79 -23.16 7.94
N ARG A 222 4.85 -22.31 7.53
CA ARG A 222 3.72 -22.71 6.68
C ARG A 222 4.16 -23.03 5.25
N LEU A 223 5.03 -22.21 4.66
CA LEU A 223 5.57 -22.47 3.31
C LEU A 223 6.36 -23.78 3.24
N LYS A 224 7.12 -24.13 4.29
CA LYS A 224 7.81 -25.43 4.38
C LYS A 224 6.87 -26.64 4.54
N LYS A 225 5.66 -26.42 5.05
CA LYS A 225 4.65 -27.48 5.25
C LYS A 225 3.69 -27.61 4.08
N ALA A 226 3.61 -26.62 3.19
CA ALA A 226 2.86 -26.74 1.96
C ALA A 226 3.48 -27.88 1.15
N PRO A 227 2.72 -28.93 0.78
CA PRO A 227 3.26 -29.98 -0.06
C PRO A 227 3.75 -29.35 -1.36
N ALA A 228 4.92 -29.77 -1.84
CA ALA A 228 5.36 -29.46 -3.20
C ALA A 228 4.43 -30.23 -4.14
N TRP A 229 3.37 -29.59 -4.64
CA TRP A 229 2.58 -30.19 -5.70
C TRP A 229 3.39 -30.06 -6.99
N VAL A 230 3.70 -31.22 -7.57
CA VAL A 230 4.24 -31.42 -8.92
C VAL A 230 3.09 -31.44 -9.91
#